data_AF-A0A525VQL1-F1
#
_entry.id   AF-A0A525VQL1-F1
#
_cell.length_a   1.000
_cell.length_b   1.000
_cell.length_c   1.000
_cell.angle_alpha   90.00
_cell.angle_beta   90.00
_cell.angle_gamma   90.00
#
_symmetry.space_group_name_H-M   'P 1'
#
loop_
_entity.id
_entity.type
_entity.pdbx_description
1 polymer ?
#
loop_
_entity_poly.entity_id
_entity_poly.type
_entity_poly.pdbx_seq_one_letter_code
_entity_poly.pdbx_strand_id
1 'polypeptide(L)'
;MLGTDIRGIIAEEEEVQRRKDALKSLLTMRSKQLRESLEQRIKRARTCGDWIQLSHEECATLHKREKLHLKSQFDMLQHEQDRTRGKLTALKRAKVRAQRIRAAEAASGRKRR
;
A
#
# COMPACT_ATOMS: atom_id res chain seq x y z
N MET A 1 -30.96 -1.86 12.39
CA MET A 1 -29.62 -1.51 12.94
C MET A 1 -28.81 -0.73 11.89
N LEU A 2 -29.09 0.55 11.66
CA LEU A 2 -28.33 1.40 10.73
C LEU A 2 -27.65 2.53 11.49
N GLY A 3 -26.77 2.13 12.40
CA GLY A 3 -25.90 3.05 13.14
C GLY A 3 -24.46 2.81 12.73
N THR A 4 -24.12 2.96 11.46
CA THR A 4 -22.71 3.11 11.11
C THR A 4 -22.30 4.47 11.64
N ASP A 5 -21.71 4.51 12.84
CA ASP A 5 -21.24 5.75 13.44
C ASP A 5 -20.29 6.42 12.44
N ILE A 6 -20.62 7.65 12.03
CA ILE A 6 -19.80 8.45 11.12
C ILE A 6 -18.36 8.52 11.64
N ARG A 7 -18.16 8.51 12.96
CA ARG A 7 -16.82 8.43 13.57
C ARG A 7 -16.09 7.14 13.24
N GLY A 8 -16.78 6.00 13.23
CA GLY A 8 -16.23 4.71 12.81
C GLY A 8 -15.78 4.71 11.36
N ILE A 9 -16.59 5.27 10.46
CA ILE A 9 -16.23 5.40 9.03
C ILE A 9 -15.00 6.31 8.85
N ILE A 10 -14.91 7.40 9.63
CA ILE A 10 -13.75 8.30 9.58
C ILE A 10 -12.48 7.59 10.07
N ALA A 11 -12.55 6.88 11.20
CA ALA A 11 -11.41 6.14 11.74
C ALA A 11 -10.89 5.09 10.75
N GLU A 12 -11.80 4.34 10.11
CA GLU A 12 -11.45 3.36 9.10
C GLU A 12 -10.87 4.02 7.83
N GLU A 13 -11.42 5.17 7.40
CA GLU A 13 -10.87 5.95 6.27
C GLU A 13 -9.41 6.36 6.53
N GLU A 14 -9.11 6.84 7.73
CA GLU A 14 -7.76 7.25 8.14
C GLU A 14 -6.79 6.07 8.18
N GLU A 15 -7.21 4.93 8.73
CA GLU A 15 -6.39 3.72 8.75
C GLU A 15 -6.08 3.21 7.34
N VAL A 16 -7.11 3.14 6.48
CA VAL A 16 -6.94 2.73 5.08
C VAL A 16 -6.05 3.71 4.32
N GLN A 17 -6.14 5.01 4.62
CA GLN A 17 -5.25 6.03 4.04
C GLN A 17 -3.79 5.83 4.51
N ARG A 18 -3.54 5.60 5.81
CA ARG A 18 -2.19 5.26 6.31
C ARG A 18 -1.62 4.00 5.63
N ARG A 19 -2.43 2.95 5.48
CA ARG A 19 -2.03 1.72 4.78
C ARG A 19 -1.66 1.99 3.33
N LYS A 20 -2.44 2.80 2.62
CA LYS A 20 -2.16 3.18 1.23
C LYS A 20 -0.81 3.90 1.10
N ASP A 21 -0.49 4.79 2.04
CA ASP A 21 0.78 5.52 2.01
C ASP A 21 1.97 4.61 2.33
N ALA A 22 1.82 3.68 3.28
CA ALA A 22 2.81 2.63 3.54
C ALA A 22 3.06 1.74 2.30
N LEU A 23 1.99 1.28 1.62
CA LEU A 23 2.10 0.49 0.39
C LEU A 23 2.81 1.26 -0.73
N LYS A 24 2.54 2.56 -0.88
CA LYS A 24 3.23 3.41 -1.85
C LYS A 24 4.74 3.50 -1.58
N SER A 25 5.13 3.61 -0.31
CA SER A 25 6.54 3.61 0.11
C SER A 25 7.23 2.28 -0.20
N LEU A 26 6.57 1.15 0.09
CA LEU A 26 7.07 -0.19 -0.22
C LEU A 26 7.24 -0.39 -1.73
N LEU A 27 6.24 -0.01 -2.54
CA LEU A 27 6.33 -0.08 -4.01
C LEU A 27 7.49 0.75 -4.55
N THR A 28 7.69 1.95 -4.01
CA THR A 28 8.80 2.83 -4.41
C THR A 28 10.16 2.18 -4.10
N MET A 29 10.30 1.59 -2.90
CA MET A 29 11.51 0.87 -2.51
C MET A 29 11.76 -0.35 -3.40
N ARG A 30 10.75 -1.18 -3.63
CA ARG A 30 10.85 -2.38 -4.48
C ARG A 30 11.15 -2.02 -5.94
N SER A 31 10.56 -0.95 -6.47
CA SER A 31 10.88 -0.42 -7.80
C SER A 31 12.34 0.03 -7.93
N LYS A 32 12.93 0.62 -6.88
CA LYS A 32 14.36 0.96 -6.88
C LYS A 32 15.23 -0.29 -6.93
N GLN A 33 14.92 -1.30 -6.12
CA GLN A 33 15.65 -2.57 -6.13
C GLN A 33 15.50 -3.33 -7.46
N LEU A 34 14.33 -3.27 -8.09
CA LEU A 34 14.10 -3.81 -9.43
C LEU A 34 14.85 -3.07 -10.54
N ARG A 35 15.34 -1.86 -10.30
CA ARG A 35 16.21 -1.11 -11.24
C ARG A 35 17.70 -1.22 -10.93
N GLU A 36 18.07 -1.71 -9.74
CA GLU A 36 19.47 -1.91 -9.36
C GLU A 36 20.17 -2.87 -10.34
N SER A 37 21.32 -2.46 -10.90
CA SER A 37 22.09 -3.33 -11.79
C SER A 37 22.84 -4.41 -11.02
N LEU A 38 23.31 -5.45 -11.71
CA LEU A 38 24.16 -6.48 -11.12
C LEU A 38 25.40 -5.87 -10.44
N GLU A 39 26.10 -4.96 -11.12
CA GLU A 39 27.31 -4.31 -10.58
C GLU A 39 27.01 -3.48 -9.32
N GLN A 40 25.90 -2.76 -9.30
CA GLN A 40 25.47 -2.00 -8.11
C GLN A 40 25.18 -2.95 -6.94
N ARG A 41 24.48 -4.06 -7.22
CA ARG A 41 24.16 -5.08 -6.23
C ARG A 41 25.41 -5.78 -5.68
N ILE A 42 26.37 -6.11 -6.55
CA ILE A 42 27.67 -6.70 -6.18
C ILE A 42 28.46 -5.74 -5.30
N LYS A 43 28.56 -4.47 -5.70
CA LYS A 43 29.26 -3.44 -4.92
C LYS A 43 28.67 -3.32 -3.51
N ARG A 44 27.34 -3.24 -3.41
CA ARG A 44 26.62 -3.17 -2.13
C ARG A 44 26.80 -4.45 -1.29
N ALA A 45 26.73 -5.63 -1.92
CA ALA A 45 26.96 -6.91 -1.23
C ALA A 45 28.33 -6.93 -0.56
N ARG A 46 29.38 -6.60 -1.32
CA ARG A 46 30.77 -6.60 -0.84
C ARG A 46 30.99 -5.62 0.31
N THR A 47 30.37 -4.44 0.26
CA THR A 47 30.42 -3.47 1.37
C THR A 47 29.81 -4.04 2.66
N CYS A 48 28.80 -4.90 2.55
CA CYS A 48 28.12 -5.53 3.69
C CYS A 48 28.75 -6.85 4.15
N GLY A 49 29.84 -7.30 3.52
CA GLY A 49 30.43 -8.62 3.80
C GLY A 49 29.83 -9.77 2.98
N ASP A 50 28.81 -9.51 2.17
CA ASP A 50 28.14 -10.51 1.34
C ASP A 50 28.85 -10.70 0.00
N TRP A 51 28.76 -11.92 -0.56
CA TRP A 51 29.24 -12.27 -1.91
C TRP A 51 30.74 -12.02 -2.15
N ILE A 52 31.54 -11.87 -1.07
CA ILE A 52 32.99 -11.61 -1.17
C ILE A 52 33.72 -12.73 -1.92
N GLN A 53 33.31 -13.99 -1.69
CA GLN A 53 33.94 -15.18 -2.27
C GLN A 53 33.23 -15.69 -3.54
N LEU A 54 32.18 -15.01 -4.00
CA LEU A 54 31.43 -15.44 -5.16
C LEU A 54 32.06 -14.90 -6.44
N SER A 55 32.13 -15.77 -7.44
CA SER A 55 32.41 -15.38 -8.82
C SER A 55 31.32 -14.45 -9.36
N HIS A 56 31.62 -13.78 -10.48
CA HIS A 56 30.65 -12.92 -11.16
C HIS A 56 29.42 -13.71 -11.63
N GLU A 57 29.62 -14.93 -12.13
CA GLU A 57 28.55 -15.81 -12.61
C GLU A 57 27.61 -16.27 -11.48
N GLU A 58 28.15 -16.60 -10.31
CA GLU A 58 27.36 -16.90 -9.12
C GLU A 58 26.56 -15.68 -8.66
N CYS A 59 27.19 -14.50 -8.64
CA CYS A 59 26.50 -13.24 -8.34
C CYS A 59 25.37 -12.95 -9.34
N ALA A 60 25.59 -13.18 -10.64
CA ALA A 60 24.59 -12.99 -11.68
C ALA A 60 23.38 -13.92 -11.49
N THR A 61 23.65 -15.18 -11.15
CA THR A 61 22.61 -16.18 -10.87
C THR A 61 21.77 -15.79 -9.65
N LEU A 62 22.41 -15.37 -8.56
CA LEU A 62 21.72 -14.89 -7.36
C LEU A 62 20.91 -13.63 -7.66
N HIS A 63 21.49 -12.65 -8.35
CA HIS A 63 20.81 -11.42 -8.73
C HIS A 63 19.56 -11.69 -9.58
N LYS A 64 19.62 -12.64 -10.52
CA LYS A 64 18.46 -13.06 -11.32
C LYS A 64 17.34 -13.63 -10.44
N ARG A 65 17.68 -14.48 -9.47
CA ARG A 65 16.71 -15.04 -8.50
C ARG A 65 16.11 -13.95 -7.62
N GLU A 66 16.95 -13.03 -7.11
CA GLU A 66 16.51 -11.88 -6.33
C GLU A 66 15.53 -11.00 -7.14
N LYS A 67 15.83 -10.70 -8.41
CA LYS A 67 14.93 -9.94 -9.29
C LYS A 67 13.57 -10.60 -9.48
N LEU A 68 13.55 -11.92 -9.70
CA LEU A 68 12.31 -12.66 -9.84
C LEU A 68 11.47 -12.59 -8.56
N HIS A 69 12.11 -12.77 -7.40
CA HIS A 69 11.44 -12.66 -6.12
C HIS A 69 10.91 -11.24 -5.86
N LEU A 70 11.73 -10.22 -6.14
CA LEU A 70 11.33 -8.82 -6.01
C LEU A 70 10.16 -8.45 -6.94
N LYS A 71 10.13 -9.02 -8.16
CA LYS A 71 9.02 -8.80 -9.10
C LYS A 71 7.72 -9.39 -8.55
N SER A 72 7.76 -10.63 -8.07
CA SER A 72 6.60 -11.26 -7.42
C SER A 72 6.10 -10.43 -6.22
N GLN A 73 7.01 -9.94 -5.36
CA GLN A 73 6.62 -9.06 -4.26
C GLN A 73 6.03 -7.74 -4.74
N PHE A 74 6.59 -7.15 -5.80
CA PHE A 74 6.09 -5.91 -6.37
C PHE A 74 4.66 -6.07 -6.89
N ASP A 75 4.39 -7.15 -7.63
CA ASP A 75 3.06 -7.45 -8.18
C ASP A 75 2.03 -7.65 -7.04
N MET A 76 2.40 -8.37 -5.98
CA MET A 76 1.54 -8.51 -4.79
C MET A 76 1.24 -7.16 -4.12
N LEU A 77 2.25 -6.31 -3.92
CA LEU A 77 2.07 -4.98 -3.34
C LEU A 77 1.20 -4.08 -4.23
N GLN A 78 1.33 -4.20 -5.56
CA GLN A 78 0.54 -3.44 -6.52
C GLN A 78 -0.94 -3.84 -6.43
N HIS A 79 -1.22 -5.15 -6.40
CA HIS A 79 -2.58 -5.65 -6.20
C HIS A 79 -3.17 -5.18 -4.86
N GLU A 80 -2.39 -5.18 -3.78
CA GLU A 80 -2.85 -4.70 -2.48
C GLU A 80 -3.11 -3.18 -2.48
N GLN A 81 -2.28 -2.40 -3.16
CA GLN A 81 -2.48 -0.96 -3.35
C GLN A 81 -3.81 -0.69 -4.07
N ASP A 82 -4.10 -1.41 -5.15
CA ASP A 82 -5.34 -1.25 -5.91
C ASP A 82 -6.56 -1.63 -5.08
N ARG A 83 -6.47 -2.74 -4.31
CA ARG A 83 -7.53 -3.15 -3.38
C ARG A 83 -7.78 -2.10 -2.31
N THR A 84 -6.71 -1.53 -1.75
CA THR A 84 -6.77 -0.47 -0.72
C THR A 84 -7.38 0.82 -1.29
N ARG A 85 -7.04 1.18 -2.53
CA ARG A 85 -7.66 2.31 -3.24
C ARG A 85 -9.17 2.10 -3.44
N GLY A 86 -9.58 0.87 -3.79
CA GLY A 86 -10.98 0.49 -3.89
C GLY A 86 -11.72 0.67 -2.56
N LYS A 87 -11.16 0.14 -1.46
CA LYS A 87 -11.72 0.29 -0.11
C LYS A 87 -11.87 1.76 0.29
N LEU A 88 -10.83 2.57 0.09
CA LEU A 88 -10.86 4.00 0.42
C LEU A 88 -11.97 4.73 -0.34
N THR A 89 -12.16 4.39 -1.62
CA THR A 89 -13.23 4.97 -2.44
C THR A 89 -14.61 4.59 -1.90
N ALA A 90 -14.79 3.33 -1.47
CA ALA A 90 -16.03 2.87 -0.88
C ALA A 90 -16.33 3.56 0.46
N LEU A 91 -15.33 3.71 1.34
CA LEU A 91 -15.46 4.41 2.62
C LEU A 91 -15.83 5.88 2.44
N LYS A 92 -15.18 6.59 1.50
CA LYS A 92 -15.55 7.98 1.18
C LYS A 92 -17.00 8.11 0.73
N ARG A 93 -17.48 7.18 -0.11
CA ARG A 93 -18.90 7.15 -0.53
C ARG A 93 -19.83 6.85 0.64
N ALA A 94 -19.47 5.92 1.53
CA ALA A 94 -20.24 5.58 2.72
C ALA A 94 -20.34 6.78 3.67
N LYS A 95 -19.23 7.48 3.92
CA LYS A 95 -19.17 8.71 4.74
C LYS A 95 -20.10 9.79 4.20
N VAL A 96 -20.04 10.09 2.90
CA VAL A 96 -20.94 11.07 2.26
C VAL A 96 -22.41 10.66 2.42
N ARG A 97 -22.73 9.38 2.24
CA ARG A 97 -24.10 8.88 2.44
C ARG A 97 -24.58 9.04 3.89
N ALA A 98 -23.76 8.66 4.86
CA ALA A 98 -24.08 8.80 6.28
C ALA A 98 -24.29 10.26 6.69
N GLN A 99 -23.46 11.18 6.17
CA GLN A 99 -23.62 12.62 6.38
C GLN A 99 -24.94 13.15 5.81
N ARG A 100 -25.33 12.72 4.61
CA ARG A 100 -26.61 13.11 3.99
C ARG A 100 -27.81 12.62 4.79
N ILE A 101 -27.79 11.38 5.26
CA ILE A 101 -28.86 10.81 6.10
C ILE A 101 -28.98 11.61 7.40
N ARG A 102 -27.86 11.85 8.09
CA ARG A 102 -27.85 12.64 9.33
C ARG A 102 -28.36 14.08 9.13
N ALA A 103 -28.03 14.71 8.00
CA ALA A 103 -28.54 16.04 7.67
C ALA A 103 -30.07 16.04 7.41
N ALA A 104 -30.58 15.01 6.71
CA ALA A 104 -32.00 14.85 6.47
C ALA A 104 -32.79 14.58 7.76
N GLU A 105 -32.25 13.76 8.67
CA GLU A 105 -32.81 13.51 10.01
C GLU A 105 -32.85 14.78 10.86
N ALA A 106 -31.78 15.59 10.84
CA ALA A 106 -31.75 16.87 11.54
C ALA A 106 -32.79 17.87 10.99
N ALA A 107 -32.99 17.88 9.66
CA ALA A 107 -33.98 18.74 9.01
C ALA A 107 -35.42 18.30 9.31
N SER A 108 -35.71 17.00 9.35
CA SER A 108 -37.04 16.47 9.66
C SER A 108 -37.38 16.62 11.15
N GLY A 109 -36.40 16.46 12.05
CA GLY A 109 -36.55 16.69 13.48
C GLY A 109 -36.87 18.14 13.83
N ARG A 110 -36.32 19.11 13.07
CA ARG A 110 -36.68 20.54 13.21
C ARG A 110 -38.10 20.86 12.73
N LYS A 111 -38.69 20.07 11.83
CA LYS A 111 -40.06 20.28 11.32
C LYS A 111 -41.15 19.74 12.26
N ARG A 112 -40.77 18.87 13.22
CA ARG A 112 -41.67 18.24 14.21
C ARG A 112 -41.64 18.92 15.58
N ARG A 113 -40.76 19.89 15.79
CA ARG A 113 -40.74 20.79 16.95
C ARG A 113 -41.29 22.15 16.53
#